data_AF-A0A1V9FYW5-F1
#
_entry.id   AF-A0A1V9FYW5-F1
#
_cell.length_a   1.000
_cell.length_b   1.000
_cell.length_c   1.000
_cell.angle_alpha   90.00
_cell.angle_beta   90.00
_cell.angle_gamma   90.00
#
_symmetry.space_group_name_H-M   'P 1'
#
loop_
_entity.id
_entity.type
_entity.pdbx_description
1 polymer ?
#
loop_
_entity_poly.entity_id
_entity_poly.type
_entity_poly.pdbx_seq_one_letter_code
_entity_poly.pdbx_strand_id
1 'polypeptide(L)'
;MKSFTIFWKIFRSICIVQLILVAFKGVLSFSQLFYAGNILISCIDVIAYTLVFLFVYHGLSMLNYNYPDIPLSPKQKRSFNILYLLNFILIAFLFAQVVNSWWLVPFVFNSENISNKVWYTLAAQLLFSWVIFIIHLVFLAGMYQLRRFIYKNSIGSWYEQFDQKP
;
A
#
# COMPACT_ATOMS: atom_id res chain seq x y z
N MET A 1 18.20 9.61 -18.88
CA MET A 1 17.09 9.05 -18.07
C MET A 1 15.81 9.13 -18.90
N LYS A 2 15.21 8.00 -19.32
CA LYS A 2 13.89 8.04 -19.97
C LYS A 2 12.88 8.64 -18.97
N SER A 3 12.13 9.65 -19.41
CA SER A 3 11.15 10.35 -18.59
C SER A 3 10.11 9.36 -18.06
N PHE A 4 9.82 9.43 -16.77
CA PHE A 4 8.68 8.70 -16.20
C PHE A 4 7.40 9.11 -16.94
N THR A 5 6.64 8.15 -17.45
CA THR A 5 5.30 8.44 -17.97
C THR A 5 4.45 9.06 -16.87
N ILE A 6 3.48 9.88 -17.24
CA ILE A 6 2.57 10.55 -16.29
C ILE A 6 1.94 9.54 -15.32
N PHE A 7 1.54 8.37 -15.82
CA PHE A 7 1.01 7.28 -15.02
C PHE A 7 1.93 6.90 -13.84
N TRP A 8 3.21 6.67 -14.11
CA TRP A 8 4.15 6.24 -13.08
C TRP A 8 4.54 7.35 -12.11
N LYS A 9 4.49 8.62 -12.54
CA LYS A 9 4.63 9.77 -11.62
C LYS A 9 3.47 9.81 -10.63
N ILE A 10 2.24 9.67 -11.12
CA ILE A 10 1.04 9.61 -10.28
C ILE A 10 1.11 8.43 -9.32
N PHE A 11 1.45 7.23 -9.83
CA PHE A 11 1.59 6.04 -9.01
C PHE A 11 2.62 6.22 -7.89
N ARG A 12 3.79 6.81 -8.19
CA ARG A 12 4.81 7.15 -7.20
C ARG A 12 4.28 8.10 -6.12
N SER A 13 3.57 9.16 -6.51
CA SER A 13 2.97 10.09 -5.56
C SER A 13 1.96 9.39 -4.65
N ILE A 14 1.11 8.52 -5.21
CA ILE A 14 0.14 7.73 -4.45
C ILE A 14 0.84 6.81 -3.43
N CYS A 15 1.94 6.15 -3.82
CA CYS A 15 2.73 5.31 -2.91
C CYS A 15 3.33 6.13 -1.75
N ILE A 16 3.83 7.33 -2.02
CA ILE A 16 4.38 8.23 -0.99
C ILE A 16 3.28 8.65 0.00
N VAL A 17 2.10 9.04 -0.51
CA VAL A 17 0.94 9.36 0.34
C VAL A 17 0.57 8.15 1.20
N GLN A 18 0.56 6.95 0.63
CA GLN A 18 0.27 5.72 1.37
C GLN A 18 1.27 5.46 2.50
N LEU A 19 2.57 5.62 2.23
CA LEU A 19 3.62 5.45 3.26
C LEU A 19 3.39 6.39 4.44
N ILE A 20 3.05 7.65 4.16
CA ILE A 20 2.78 8.65 5.21
C ILE A 20 1.55 8.24 6.04
N LEU A 21 0.44 7.88 5.37
CA LEU A 21 -0.80 7.51 6.05
C LEU A 21 -0.63 6.26 6.91
N VAL A 22 0.05 5.25 6.38
CA VAL A 22 0.27 3.97 7.09
C VAL A 22 1.28 4.14 8.21
N ALA A 23 2.33 4.93 8.04
CA ALA A 23 3.26 5.27 9.13
C ALA A 23 2.53 6.00 10.26
N PHE A 24 1.68 6.97 9.94
CA PHE A 24 0.87 7.68 10.92
C PHE A 24 -0.06 6.73 11.68
N LYS A 25 -0.78 5.84 10.98
CA LYS A 25 -1.61 4.81 11.62
C LYS A 25 -0.80 3.82 12.46
N GLY A 26 0.37 3.41 11.99
CA GLY A 26 1.28 2.54 12.74
C GLY A 26 1.72 3.16 14.07
N VAL A 27 2.03 4.47 14.09
CA VAL A 27 2.35 5.20 15.33
C VAL A 27 1.15 5.26 16.27
N LEU A 28 -0.06 5.50 15.75
CA LEU A 28 -1.28 5.50 16.57
C LEU A 28 -1.58 4.11 17.16
N SER A 29 -1.45 3.04 16.38
CA SER A 29 -1.61 1.67 16.88
C SER A 29 -0.51 1.31 17.88
N PHE A 30 0.70 1.81 17.69
CA PHE A 30 1.80 1.60 18.64
C PHE A 30 1.53 2.32 19.97
N SER A 31 1.03 3.55 19.95
CA SER A 31 0.68 4.26 21.19
C SER A 31 -0.45 3.54 21.94
N GLN A 32 -1.42 2.96 21.23
CA GLN A 32 -2.49 2.16 21.82
C GLN A 32 -2.00 0.92 22.59
N LEU A 33 -0.79 0.42 22.34
CA LEU A 33 -0.21 -0.66 23.18
C LEU A 33 -0.05 -0.25 24.65
N PHE A 34 0.12 1.04 24.92
CA PHE A 34 0.35 1.57 26.27
C PHE A 34 -0.92 2.07 26.96
N TYR A 35 -2.00 2.29 26.20
CA TYR A 35 -3.23 2.91 26.69
C TYR A 35 -4.49 2.07 26.52
N ALA A 36 -4.50 1.05 25.64
CA ALA A 36 -5.69 0.26 25.37
C ALA A 36 -5.82 -0.96 26.28
N GLY A 37 -7.06 -1.32 26.62
CA GLY A 37 -7.36 -2.53 27.40
C GLY A 37 -7.15 -3.85 26.65
N ASN A 38 -7.03 -3.82 25.32
CA ASN A 38 -6.81 -5.02 24.50
C ASN A 38 -5.50 -4.95 23.71
N ILE A 39 -4.42 -5.35 24.38
CA ILE A 39 -3.05 -5.31 23.86
C ILE A 39 -2.89 -6.19 22.60
N LEU A 40 -3.61 -7.31 22.52
CA LEU A 40 -3.51 -8.24 21.39
C LEU A 40 -3.93 -7.60 20.07
N ILE A 41 -5.05 -6.87 20.07
CA ILE A 41 -5.53 -6.15 18.89
C ILE A 41 -4.53 -5.07 18.48
N SER A 42 -4.03 -4.29 19.44
CA SER A 42 -3.01 -3.26 19.18
C SER A 42 -1.73 -3.85 18.60
N CYS A 43 -1.29 -5.04 19.05
CA CYS A 43 -0.13 -5.74 18.49
C CYS A 43 -0.37 -6.16 17.03
N ILE A 44 -1.55 -6.73 16.74
CA ILE A 44 -1.93 -7.12 15.38
C ILE A 44 -1.93 -5.90 14.46
N ASP A 45 -2.51 -4.79 14.91
CA ASP A 45 -2.58 -3.55 14.13
C ASP A 45 -1.19 -2.98 13.84
N VAL A 46 -0.29 -2.94 14.83
CA VAL A 46 1.10 -2.49 14.64
C VAL A 46 1.79 -3.36 13.59
N ILE A 47 1.72 -4.69 13.72
CA ILE A 47 2.34 -5.61 12.78
C ILE A 47 1.77 -5.40 11.37
N ALA A 48 0.45 -5.31 11.24
CA ALA A 48 -0.21 -5.15 9.95
C ALA A 48 0.17 -3.83 9.27
N TYR A 49 0.13 -2.70 9.99
CA TYR A 49 0.54 -1.41 9.41
C TYR A 49 2.04 -1.37 9.09
N THR A 50 2.90 -2.00 9.90
CA THR A 50 4.32 -2.15 9.56
C THR A 50 4.50 -2.97 8.28
N LEU A 51 3.76 -4.07 8.11
CA LEU A 51 3.83 -4.89 6.89
C LEU A 51 3.35 -4.12 5.66
N VAL A 52 2.25 -3.37 5.77
CA VAL A 52 1.78 -2.48 4.69
C VAL A 52 2.85 -1.46 4.34
N PHE A 53 3.48 -0.83 5.33
CA PHE A 53 4.55 0.15 5.11
C PHE A 53 5.73 -0.46 4.35
N LEU A 54 6.26 -1.58 4.85
CA LEU A 54 7.39 -2.27 4.23
C LEU A 54 7.09 -2.69 2.79
N PHE A 55 5.85 -3.13 2.55
CA PHE A 55 5.42 -3.57 1.24
C PHE A 55 5.31 -2.42 0.23
N VAL A 56 4.71 -1.30 0.62
CA VAL A 56 4.64 -0.10 -0.23
C VAL A 56 6.04 0.46 -0.49
N TYR A 57 6.90 0.49 0.54
CA TYR A 57 8.28 0.92 0.41
C TYR A 57 9.04 0.06 -0.60
N HIS A 58 8.87 -1.26 -0.54
CA HIS A 58 9.53 -2.17 -1.46
C HIS A 58 9.05 -2.01 -2.90
N GLY A 59 7.74 -1.81 -3.12
CA GLY A 59 7.21 -1.51 -4.46
C GLY A 59 7.73 -0.19 -5.03
N LEU A 60 7.81 0.84 -4.19
CA LEU A 60 8.40 2.13 -4.58
C LEU A 60 9.89 2.00 -4.90
N SER A 61 10.63 1.20 -4.12
CA SER A 61 12.03 0.91 -4.35
C SER A 61 12.23 0.23 -5.72
N MET A 62 11.43 -0.79 -6.05
CA MET A 62 11.48 -1.41 -7.39
C MET A 62 11.14 -0.43 -8.50
N LEU A 63 10.16 0.44 -8.29
CA LEU A 63 9.84 1.48 -9.28
C LEU A 63 11.02 2.44 -9.48
N ASN A 64 11.76 2.81 -8.44
CA ASN A 64 12.89 3.73 -8.57
C ASN A 64 14.14 3.08 -9.17
N TYR A 65 14.41 1.81 -8.84
CA TYR A 65 15.65 1.13 -9.25
C TYR A 65 15.52 0.31 -10.52
N ASN A 66 14.34 -0.23 -10.84
CA ASN A 66 14.15 -1.15 -11.96
C ASN A 66 13.39 -0.57 -13.14
N TYR A 67 12.62 0.50 -12.93
CA TYR A 67 11.94 1.18 -14.01
C TYR A 67 12.89 2.06 -14.83
N PRO A 68 12.73 2.15 -16.17
CA PRO A 68 11.85 1.32 -17.00
C PRO A 68 12.50 0.01 -17.48
N ASP A 69 13.84 -0.08 -17.51
CA ASP A 69 14.52 -1.00 -18.43
C ASP A 69 15.41 -2.05 -17.73
N ILE A 70 15.46 -2.10 -16.38
CA ILE A 70 16.37 -3.03 -15.67
C ILE A 70 15.61 -4.29 -15.24
N PRO A 71 15.91 -5.46 -15.81
CA PRO A 71 15.26 -6.71 -15.43
C PRO A 71 15.52 -7.03 -13.96
N LEU A 72 14.48 -7.49 -13.26
CA LEU A 72 14.63 -7.95 -11.87
C LEU A 72 15.52 -9.19 -11.83
N SER A 73 16.46 -9.21 -10.88
CA SER A 73 17.22 -10.41 -10.55
C SER A 73 16.29 -11.56 -10.11
N PRO A 74 16.70 -12.84 -10.25
CA PRO A 74 15.90 -13.98 -9.82
C PRO A 74 15.47 -13.90 -8.34
N LYS A 75 16.35 -13.39 -7.47
CA LYS A 75 16.05 -13.16 -6.04
C LYS A 75 14.95 -12.11 -5.86
N GLN A 76 15.05 -10.98 -6.57
CA GLN A 76 14.04 -9.91 -6.54
C GLN A 76 12.68 -10.39 -7.08
N LYS A 77 12.65 -11.22 -8.14
CA LYS A 77 11.41 -11.82 -8.65
C LYS A 77 10.73 -12.72 -7.61
N ARG A 78 11.50 -13.54 -6.89
CA ARG A 78 10.94 -14.39 -5.83
C ARG A 78 10.37 -13.56 -4.70
N SER A 79 11.10 -12.55 -4.21
CA SER A 79 10.61 -11.64 -3.18
C SER A 79 9.36 -10.89 -3.65
N PHE A 80 9.33 -10.40 -4.89
CA PHE A 80 8.16 -9.74 -5.47
C PHE A 80 6.93 -10.63 -5.47
N ASN A 81 7.06 -11.90 -5.85
CA ASN A 81 5.92 -12.84 -5.86
C ASN A 81 5.39 -13.14 -4.46
N ILE A 82 6.28 -13.34 -3.48
CA ILE A 82 5.89 -13.55 -2.08
C ILE A 82 5.15 -12.33 -1.54
N LEU A 83 5.72 -11.15 -1.78
CA LEU A 83 5.15 -9.89 -1.36
C LEU A 83 3.79 -9.63 -2.04
N TYR A 84 3.66 -9.98 -3.33
CA TYR A 84 2.39 -9.91 -4.05
C TYR A 84 1.31 -10.82 -3.45
N LEU A 85 1.67 -12.01 -2.98
CA LEU A 85 0.75 -12.92 -2.28
C LEU A 85 0.34 -12.34 -0.91
N LEU A 86 1.30 -11.87 -0.12
CA LEU A 86 1.04 -11.24 1.18
C LEU A 86 0.13 -10.02 1.07
N ASN A 87 0.20 -9.29 -0.05
CA ASN A 87 -0.67 -8.16 -0.32
C ASN A 87 -2.16 -8.50 -0.21
N PHE A 88 -2.59 -9.67 -0.68
CA PHE A 88 -4.00 -10.07 -0.58
C PHE A 88 -4.46 -10.21 0.88
N ILE A 89 -3.57 -10.72 1.75
CA ILE A 89 -3.84 -10.82 3.19
C ILE A 89 -3.94 -9.42 3.80
N LEU A 90 -3.05 -8.50 3.42
CA LEU A 90 -3.07 -7.11 3.89
C LEU A 90 -4.32 -6.36 3.42
N ILE A 91 -4.77 -6.59 2.19
CA ILE A 91 -6.02 -6.05 1.67
C ILE A 91 -7.21 -6.57 2.49
N ALA A 92 -7.26 -7.87 2.79
CA ALA A 92 -8.30 -8.43 3.63
C ALA A 92 -8.30 -7.82 5.04
N PHE A 93 -7.12 -7.60 5.63
CA PHE A 93 -6.97 -6.89 6.91
C PHE A 93 -7.48 -5.44 6.83
N LEU A 94 -7.07 -4.68 5.81
CA LEU A 94 -7.52 -3.29 5.64
C LEU A 94 -9.02 -3.21 5.37
N PHE A 95 -9.58 -4.19 4.65
CA PHE A 95 -11.02 -4.31 4.47
C PHE A 95 -11.73 -4.60 5.79
N ALA A 96 -11.20 -5.50 6.62
CA ALA A 96 -11.73 -5.76 7.96
C ALA A 96 -11.71 -4.49 8.83
N GLN A 97 -10.68 -3.65 8.72
CA GLN A 97 -10.62 -2.35 9.40
C GLN A 97 -11.69 -1.37 8.89
N VAL A 98 -12.01 -1.39 7.60
CA VAL A 98 -13.11 -0.61 7.01
C VAL A 98 -14.47 -1.11 7.51
N VAL A 99 -14.69 -2.42 7.56
CA VAL A 99 -15.92 -3.01 8.10
C VAL A 99 -16.05 -2.70 9.60
N ASN A 100 -14.94 -2.80 10.35
CA ASN A 100 -14.90 -2.49 11.76
C ASN A 100 -15.11 -0.99 12.05
N SER A 101 -14.86 -0.09 11.10
CA SER A 101 -15.19 1.34 11.26
C SER A 101 -16.62 1.66 10.80
N TRP A 102 -17.37 0.71 10.24
CA TRP A 102 -18.70 0.96 9.68
C TRP A 102 -19.74 1.40 10.70
N TRP A 103 -19.61 0.97 11.96
CA TRP A 103 -20.50 1.42 13.05
C TRP A 103 -20.38 2.93 13.32
N LEU A 104 -19.32 3.60 12.85
CA LEU A 104 -19.13 5.05 12.96
C LEU A 104 -20.01 5.84 11.98
N VAL A 105 -20.47 5.21 10.89
CA VAL A 105 -21.21 5.89 9.81
C VAL A 105 -22.43 6.66 10.32
N PRO A 106 -23.33 6.09 11.15
CA PRO A 106 -24.49 6.82 11.66
C PRO A 106 -24.11 8.05 12.47
N PHE A 107 -23.02 8.01 13.25
CA PHE A 107 -22.55 9.13 14.07
C PHE A 107 -21.95 10.27 13.23
N VAL A 108 -21.35 9.93 12.08
CA VAL A 108 -20.80 10.92 11.15
C VAL A 108 -21.90 11.62 10.36
N PHE A 109 -22.93 10.88 9.92
CA PHE A 109 -24.00 11.43 9.07
C PHE A 109 -25.23 11.93 9.83
N ASN A 110 -25.43 11.50 11.08
CA ASN A 110 -26.51 11.97 11.96
C ASN A 110 -25.89 12.52 13.26
N SER A 111 -25.28 13.70 13.16
CA SER A 111 -24.42 14.28 14.19
C SER A 111 -25.16 15.17 15.20
N GLU A 112 -26.49 15.08 15.28
CA GLU A 112 -27.34 16.05 16.01
C GLU A 112 -26.97 16.21 17.50
N ASN A 113 -26.29 15.24 18.10
CA ASN A 113 -25.93 15.23 19.53
C ASN A 113 -24.42 15.04 19.81
N ILE A 114 -23.55 15.25 18.83
CA ILE A 114 -22.10 14.99 18.98
C ILE A 114 -21.33 16.30 18.97
N SER A 115 -20.43 16.49 19.95
CA SER A 115 -19.53 17.65 19.93
C SER A 115 -18.66 17.68 18.67
N ASN A 116 -18.38 18.86 18.14
CA ASN A 116 -17.56 19.04 16.93
C ASN A 116 -16.22 18.28 17.01
N LYS A 117 -15.55 18.30 18.17
CA LYS A 117 -14.26 17.62 18.38
C LYS A 117 -14.37 16.09 18.21
N VAL A 118 -15.42 15.51 18.78
CA VAL A 118 -15.68 14.06 18.66
C VAL A 118 -16.05 13.73 17.22
N TRP A 119 -16.91 14.52 16.58
CA TRP A 119 -17.29 14.33 15.18
C TRP A 119 -16.06 14.31 14.25
N TYR A 120 -15.15 15.29 14.36
CA TYR A 120 -13.92 15.31 13.54
C TYR A 120 -13.07 14.05 13.73
N THR A 121 -13.02 13.52 14.94
CA THR A 121 -12.22 12.33 15.26
C THR A 121 -12.84 11.08 14.63
N LEU A 122 -14.16 10.90 14.76
CA LEU A 122 -14.89 9.77 14.17
C LEU A 122 -14.86 9.83 12.63
N ALA A 123 -15.08 11.01 12.06
CA ALA A 123 -15.01 11.25 10.63
C ALA A 123 -13.61 10.98 10.08
N ALA A 124 -12.55 11.46 10.75
CA ALA A 124 -11.18 11.20 10.36
C ALA A 124 -10.84 9.71 10.45
N GLN A 125 -11.28 9.01 11.50
CA GLN A 125 -11.06 7.57 11.62
C GLN A 125 -11.70 6.78 10.47
N LEU A 126 -12.97 7.08 10.15
CA LEU A 126 -13.68 6.46 9.03
C LEU A 126 -12.99 6.76 7.70
N LEU A 127 -12.66 8.03 7.44
CA LEU A 127 -12.02 8.48 6.21
C LEU A 127 -10.66 7.83 6.02
N PHE A 128 -9.80 7.79 7.05
CA PHE A 128 -8.47 7.19 6.94
C PHE A 128 -8.53 5.70 6.62
N SER A 129 -9.45 4.95 7.24
CA SER A 129 -9.61 3.52 6.93
C SER A 129 -9.96 3.30 5.46
N TRP A 130 -10.92 4.07 4.94
CA TRP A 130 -11.32 4.02 3.53
C TRP A 130 -10.19 4.44 2.58
N VAL A 131 -9.53 5.57 2.86
CA VAL A 131 -8.46 6.10 2.01
C VAL A 131 -7.28 5.13 1.94
N ILE A 132 -6.83 4.59 3.08
CA ILE A 132 -5.72 3.62 3.10
C ILE A 132 -6.10 2.36 2.31
N PHE A 133 -7.33 1.85 2.50
CA PHE A 133 -7.81 0.68 1.78
C PHE A 133 -7.85 0.90 0.26
N ILE A 134 -8.49 1.98 -0.19
CA ILE A 134 -8.59 2.32 -1.62
C ILE A 134 -7.21 2.51 -2.23
N ILE A 135 -6.33 3.25 -1.57
CA ILE A 135 -4.97 3.48 -2.07
C ILE A 135 -4.18 2.16 -2.13
N HIS A 136 -4.38 1.23 -1.20
CA HIS A 136 -3.73 -0.09 -1.27
C HIS A 136 -4.23 -0.96 -2.43
N LEU A 137 -5.50 -0.83 -2.83
CA LEU A 137 -6.01 -1.45 -4.06
C LEU A 137 -5.34 -0.85 -5.30
N VAL A 138 -5.17 0.47 -5.34
CA VAL A 138 -4.42 1.15 -6.41
C VAL A 138 -2.96 0.68 -6.44
N PHE A 139 -2.34 0.47 -5.26
CA PHE A 139 -1.01 -0.09 -5.14
C PHE A 139 -0.91 -1.49 -5.77
N LEU A 140 -1.86 -2.39 -5.48
CA LEU A 140 -1.94 -3.71 -6.11
C LEU A 140 -2.02 -3.61 -7.64
N ALA A 141 -2.87 -2.72 -8.16
CA ALA A 141 -3.01 -2.52 -9.59
C ALA A 141 -1.71 -2.03 -10.25
N GLY A 142 -1.01 -1.07 -9.63
CA GLY A 142 0.27 -0.58 -10.15
C GLY A 142 1.38 -1.63 -10.09
N MET A 143 1.44 -2.45 -9.03
CA MET A 143 2.36 -3.57 -8.95
C MET A 143 2.10 -4.63 -10.03
N TYR A 144 0.83 -4.92 -10.32
CA TYR A 144 0.46 -5.81 -11.42
C TYR A 144 0.93 -5.27 -12.77
N GLN A 145 0.74 -3.97 -13.03
CA GLN A 145 1.26 -3.35 -14.25
C GLN A 145 2.78 -3.38 -14.30
N LEU A 146 3.46 -3.10 -13.18
CA LEU A 146 4.93 -3.13 -13.11
C LEU A 146 5.47 -4.51 -13.47
N ARG A 147 4.83 -5.58 -12.96
CA ARG A 147 5.15 -6.96 -13.32
C ARG A 147 5.05 -7.21 -14.83
N ARG A 148 3.98 -6.72 -15.47
CA ARG A 148 3.79 -6.88 -16.92
C ARG A 148 4.85 -6.13 -17.73
N PHE A 149 5.20 -4.91 -17.33
CA PHE A 149 6.25 -4.12 -17.99
C PHE A 149 7.61 -4.79 -17.88
N ILE A 150 7.99 -5.25 -16.68
CA ILE A 150 9.27 -5.94 -16.47
C ILE A 150 9.34 -7.23 -17.29
N TYR A 151 8.24 -7.99 -17.38
CA TYR A 151 8.18 -9.20 -18.19
C TYR A 151 8.37 -8.90 -19.69
N LYS A 152 7.64 -7.90 -20.23
CA LYS A 152 7.79 -7.47 -21.63
C LYS A 152 9.21 -7.02 -21.95
N ASN A 153 9.81 -6.20 -21.09
CA ASN A 153 11.16 -5.68 -21.30
C ASN A 153 12.22 -6.78 -21.19
N SER A 154 12.05 -7.75 -20.29
CA SER A 154 12.97 -8.89 -20.17
C SER A 154 12.96 -9.80 -21.40
N ILE A 155 11.79 -9.95 -22.05
CA ILE A 155 11.66 -10.75 -23.28
C ILE A 155 12.23 -9.99 -24.47
N GLY A 156 11.92 -8.69 -24.60
CA GLY A 156 12.48 -7.84 -25.65
C GLY A 156 14.02 -7.82 -25.63
N SER A 157 14.61 -7.65 -24.45
CA SER A 157 16.08 -7.68 -24.29
C SER A 157 16.69 -9.04 -24.62
N TRP A 158 15.95 -10.14 -24.40
CA TRP A 158 16.42 -11.48 -24.75
C TRP A 158 16.45 -11.64 -26.27
N TYR A 159 15.37 -11.29 -26.97
CA TYR A 159 15.36 -11.30 -28.44
C TYR A 159 16.46 -10.41 -29.03
N GLU A 160 16.65 -9.18 -28.54
CA GLU A 160 17.76 -8.32 -29.00
C GLU A 160 19.15 -8.95 -28.78
N GLN A 161 19.36 -9.71 -27.69
CA GLN A 161 20.62 -10.40 -27.42
C GLN A 161 20.88 -11.59 -28.34
N PHE A 162 19.83 -12.27 -28.81
CA PHE A 162 19.95 -13.52 -29.57
C PHE A 162 19.69 -13.34 -31.07
N ASP A 163 18.95 -12.30 -31.47
CA ASP A 163 18.73 -11.89 -32.87
C ASP A 163 19.87 -11.00 -33.39
N GLN A 164 20.76 -10.49 -32.50
CA GLN A 164 22.07 -9.97 -32.87
C GLN A 164 23.09 -11.11 -33.00
N LYS A 165 22.95 -11.94 -34.03
CA LYS A 165 24.03 -12.77 -34.59
C LYS A 165 24.16 -12.43 -36.08
N PRO A 166 25.41 -12.42 -36.59
CA PRO A 166 25.97 -11.44 -37.53
C PRO A 166 25.24 -11.26 -38.86
#